data_AF-A0A9P6L296-F1
#
_entry.id   AF-A0A9P6L296-F1
#
_cell.length_a   1.000
_cell.length_b   1.000
_cell.length_c   1.000
_cell.angle_alpha   90.00
_cell.angle_beta   90.00
_cell.angle_gamma   90.00
#
_symmetry.space_group_name_H-M   'P 1'
#
loop_
_entity.id
_entity.type
_entity.pdbx_description
1 polymer ?
#
loop_
_entity_poly.entity_id
_entity_poly.type
_entity_poly.pdbx_seq_one_letter_code
_entity_poly.pdbx_strand_id
1 'polypeptide(L)'
;MGGRTNAVCEDTPLIGPHCSNLDENVNPEVRVRVNGARTKITPASIASDPTFDDIHVGTGADTGARPSCVFHLCEGSTSSDRLLFDFGRFLEGGALDDVFGISRGSKSTRTSDHDHVPDDGKWEVTKLSGGLINVTVRAVRRRGDHKSWRSAIIKYAPPFVAAVGEDAPCGTFRQVIEYRALSLFGSTPSIATAEAAHKVSIPRVLKFFENKKVLVIRDLGEWMTPLESWMYPSTTTESPPSLETCTSVGKRLGSFLATVHCDVALLSKSQLLTNDGKLWFQNSDAEDYVRDEILGRILPILQLHFGPGTDVGERIADTISRDFDRSFLDDLHPPPPPLSSTGVTRSMFSAGDLWMGSFLIGAPPVSGTCPSLDAETEVEIGFIDWEFAGPARIGRDIAQLSAWLYLFSTSSGWSSIWSNCHPTVMDNIAIRSTSNAGPDNLLSDVGAVTSHGICYEGKKNPRTGQTLGWPPTAGALLDALLRSYARNVKEYPGHAWFVDEEYDQRKYQKERLAVIRSIWVLFGMEVIHNSVEAKGRFVGFFAADVDGGEQIGMWQREMIEVGCWYVSMAGEKPDEEFEEIVRKEGVLKRMYTVSGSL
;
A
#
# COMPACT_ATOMS: atom_id res chain seq x y z
N MET A 1 63.03 -25.60 4.96
CA MET A 1 63.25 -24.29 5.60
C MET A 1 61.96 -23.51 5.41
N GLY A 2 61.11 -23.19 6.37
CA GLY A 2 61.04 -23.43 7.81
C GLY A 2 59.56 -23.21 8.18
N GLY A 3 58.90 -24.23 8.71
CA GLY A 3 57.50 -24.15 9.11
C GLY A 3 57.37 -23.70 10.57
N ARG A 4 56.22 -23.12 10.92
CA ARG A 4 55.66 -23.17 12.27
C ARG A 4 54.14 -23.30 12.23
N THR A 5 53.70 -24.22 13.06
CA THR A 5 52.37 -24.73 13.37
C THR A 5 51.74 -24.00 14.56
N ASN A 6 50.40 -23.96 14.53
CA ASN A 6 49.40 -24.13 15.58
C ASN A 6 49.38 -23.25 16.85
N ALA A 7 48.19 -22.71 17.13
CA ALA A 7 47.58 -22.79 18.46
C ALA A 7 46.05 -23.03 18.32
N VAL A 8 45.60 -24.10 18.96
CA VAL A 8 44.21 -24.47 19.28
C VAL A 8 44.13 -24.48 20.81
N CYS A 9 43.05 -23.95 21.38
CA CYS A 9 42.52 -24.22 22.73
C CYS A 9 41.02 -23.87 22.65
N GLU A 10 40.11 -24.85 22.66
CA GLU A 10 39.58 -25.66 23.77
C GLU A 10 38.39 -25.00 24.52
N ASP A 11 37.35 -25.81 24.69
CA ASP A 11 36.00 -25.51 25.18
C ASP A 11 35.88 -25.34 26.71
N THR A 12 34.79 -24.65 27.10
CA THR A 12 33.99 -24.70 28.35
C THR A 12 34.53 -24.07 29.66
N PRO A 13 33.68 -23.59 30.61
CA PRO A 13 32.20 -23.70 30.68
C PRO A 13 31.40 -22.40 30.95
N LEU A 14 30.10 -22.51 30.66
CA LEU A 14 29.00 -21.66 31.10
C LEU A 14 28.99 -21.47 32.63
N ILE A 15 29.07 -20.20 33.05
CA ILE A 15 28.66 -19.75 34.40
C ILE A 15 27.90 -18.43 34.18
N GLY A 16 26.58 -18.45 34.37
CA GLY A 16 25.76 -17.25 34.36
C GLY A 16 25.92 -16.43 35.65
N PRO A 17 25.51 -15.16 35.66
CA PRO A 17 25.23 -14.47 36.90
C PRO A 17 23.72 -14.27 37.08
N HIS A 18 23.22 -14.87 38.16
CA HIS A 18 22.07 -14.36 38.90
C HIS A 18 22.28 -12.87 39.21
N CYS A 19 21.38 -12.02 38.72
CA CYS A 19 21.14 -10.70 39.30
C CYS A 19 19.79 -10.72 40.01
N SER A 20 19.81 -11.22 41.24
CA SER A 20 18.80 -10.92 42.26
C SER A 20 19.45 -9.96 43.25
N ASN A 21 18.98 -8.70 43.26
CA ASN A 21 19.01 -7.70 44.33
C ASN A 21 19.05 -6.30 43.71
N LEU A 22 17.87 -5.74 43.47
CA LEU A 22 17.70 -4.29 43.44
C LEU A 22 16.78 -3.92 44.60
N ASP A 23 17.23 -2.93 45.37
CA ASP A 23 16.56 -2.33 46.51
C ASP A 23 15.09 -2.01 46.21
N GLU A 24 14.19 -2.77 46.85
CA GLU A 24 12.84 -2.32 47.16
C GLU A 24 12.94 -1.20 48.20
N ASN A 25 13.18 0.07 47.80
CA ASN A 25 12.82 1.26 48.61
C ASN A 25 13.10 2.62 47.95
N VAL A 26 12.80 2.79 46.66
CA VAL A 26 12.56 4.14 46.10
C VAL A 26 11.41 4.08 45.11
N ASN A 27 10.24 4.52 45.55
CA ASN A 27 9.03 4.61 44.73
C ASN A 27 8.87 6.07 44.30
N PRO A 28 9.21 6.48 43.05
CA PRO A 28 9.02 7.86 42.64
C PRO A 28 7.52 8.13 42.46
N GLU A 29 6.94 8.96 43.34
CA GLU A 29 5.55 9.41 43.19
C GLU A 29 5.43 10.30 41.95
N VAL A 30 4.77 9.81 40.89
CA VAL A 30 4.35 10.64 39.76
C VAL A 30 2.94 11.15 40.03
N ARG A 31 2.78 12.46 40.15
CA ARG A 31 1.47 13.12 40.32
C ARG A 31 1.08 13.78 39.01
N VAL A 32 0.02 13.29 38.39
CA VAL A 32 -0.54 13.85 37.17
C VAL A 32 -1.82 14.63 37.50
N ARG A 33 -2.06 15.71 36.76
CA ARG A 33 -3.27 16.54 36.90
C ARG A 33 -4.15 16.28 35.68
N VAL A 34 -5.31 15.68 35.90
CA VAL A 34 -6.31 15.45 34.84
C VAL A 34 -7.54 16.27 35.21
N ASN A 35 -7.98 17.17 34.31
CA ASN A 35 -9.12 18.07 34.52
C ASN A 35 -9.07 18.87 35.84
N GLY A 36 -7.87 19.33 36.22
CA GLY A 36 -7.67 20.14 37.42
C GLY A 36 -7.61 19.37 38.75
N ALA A 37 -7.98 18.09 38.78
CA ALA A 37 -7.84 17.22 39.94
C ALA A 37 -6.46 16.54 39.96
N ARG A 38 -5.84 16.43 41.14
CA ARG A 38 -4.60 15.66 41.33
C ARG A 38 -4.96 14.20 41.55
N THR A 39 -4.56 13.33 40.64
CA THR A 39 -4.80 11.89 40.76
C THR A 39 -3.47 11.18 40.99
N LYS A 40 -3.47 10.23 41.95
CA LYS A 40 -2.32 9.38 42.25
C LYS A 40 -2.40 8.15 41.36
N ILE A 41 -1.40 7.92 40.52
CA ILE A 41 -1.33 6.75 39.62
C ILE A 41 -0.30 5.79 40.21
N THR A 42 -0.62 4.50 40.21
CA THR A 42 0.32 3.43 40.63
C THR A 42 0.84 2.68 39.41
N PRO A 43 2.02 2.03 39.46
CA PRO A 43 2.56 1.26 38.33
C PRO A 43 1.59 0.19 37.80
N ALA A 44 0.75 -0.39 38.68
CA ALA A 44 -0.23 -1.41 38.29
C ALA A 44 -1.38 -0.88 37.41
N SER A 45 -1.69 0.43 37.44
CA SER A 45 -2.76 1.03 36.63
C SER A 45 -2.33 1.40 35.21
N ILE A 46 -1.02 1.39 34.91
CA ILE A 46 -0.48 1.72 33.59
C ILE A 46 -0.45 0.49 32.66
N ALA A 47 -0.37 -0.72 33.23
CA ALA A 47 -0.21 -1.96 32.46
C ALA A 47 -1.52 -2.52 31.87
N SER A 48 -2.69 -1.93 32.15
CA SER A 48 -4.00 -2.50 31.80
C SER A 48 -4.91 -1.58 30.99
N ASP A 49 -4.45 -0.42 30.56
CA ASP A 49 -5.30 0.58 29.87
C ASP A 49 -4.62 1.08 28.57
N PRO A 50 -5.15 0.73 27.38
CA PRO A 50 -4.56 1.09 26.09
C PRO A 50 -4.75 2.58 25.70
N THR A 51 -5.30 3.42 26.58
CA THR A 51 -5.51 4.86 26.32
C THR A 51 -4.35 5.76 26.75
N PHE A 52 -3.25 5.20 27.27
CA PHE A 52 -2.14 5.97 27.86
C PHE A 52 -0.99 6.33 26.90
N ASP A 53 -1.05 5.96 25.63
CA ASP A 53 0.03 6.23 24.65
C ASP A 53 0.17 7.73 24.27
N ASP A 54 -0.77 8.61 24.65
CA ASP A 54 -0.76 10.04 24.31
C ASP A 54 -0.72 10.97 25.55
N ILE A 55 0.29 10.84 26.43
CA ILE A 55 0.55 11.85 27.47
C ILE A 55 1.90 12.54 27.26
N HIS A 56 1.86 13.76 26.74
CA HIS A 56 2.99 14.68 26.74
C HIS A 56 3.24 15.26 28.15
N VAL A 57 4.36 14.89 28.77
CA VAL A 57 4.85 15.50 30.00
C VAL A 57 5.55 16.83 29.66
N GLY A 58 4.84 17.94 29.78
CA GLY A 58 5.43 19.27 29.63
C GLY A 58 6.19 19.69 30.88
N THR A 59 7.51 19.79 30.81
CA THR A 59 8.30 20.52 31.82
C THR A 59 8.35 22.00 31.46
N GLY A 60 7.63 22.82 32.23
CA GLY A 60 7.69 24.27 32.09
C GLY A 60 9.04 24.82 32.52
N ALA A 61 9.83 25.31 31.56
CA ALA A 61 10.91 26.25 31.80
C ALA A 61 10.85 27.35 30.74
N ASP A 62 10.37 28.50 31.19
CA ASP A 62 10.22 29.74 30.43
C ASP A 62 11.61 30.34 30.19
N THR A 63 12.17 30.11 29.00
CA THR A 63 13.33 30.88 28.51
C THR A 63 13.09 31.28 27.06
N GLY A 64 12.96 32.59 26.83
CA GLY A 64 12.71 33.20 25.52
C GLY A 64 13.88 33.06 24.55
N ALA A 65 14.08 31.85 24.01
CA ALA A 65 14.98 31.57 22.91
C ALA A 65 14.19 31.19 21.65
N ARG A 66 14.59 31.78 20.51
CA ARG A 66 14.01 31.54 19.18
C ARG A 66 14.11 30.05 18.80
N PRO A 67 13.14 29.46 18.07
CA PRO A 67 13.22 28.06 17.66
C PRO A 67 14.24 27.92 16.52
N SER A 68 15.46 27.53 16.87
CA SER A 68 16.31 26.72 15.99
C SER A 68 15.74 25.30 15.96
N CYS A 69 15.69 24.66 14.79
CA CYS A 69 15.42 23.23 14.71
C CYS A 69 16.53 22.50 15.47
N VAL A 70 16.27 22.17 16.73
CA VAL A 70 17.13 21.32 17.54
C VAL A 70 16.31 20.09 17.84
N PHE A 71 16.67 18.98 17.20
CA PHE A 71 16.14 17.68 17.55
C PHE A 71 16.76 17.30 18.91
N HIS A 72 16.04 17.52 20.01
CA HIS A 72 16.48 17.07 21.33
C HIS A 72 15.99 15.64 21.56
N LEU A 73 16.91 14.67 21.60
CA LEU A 73 16.60 13.31 22.06
C LEU A 73 16.56 13.32 23.59
N CYS A 74 15.42 12.99 24.19
CA CYS A 74 15.32 12.67 25.61
C CYS A 74 15.80 11.23 25.86
N GLU A 75 16.28 10.94 27.08
CA GLU A 75 16.44 9.54 27.53
C GLU A 75 15.08 8.85 27.44
N GLY A 76 14.96 7.84 26.58
CA GLY A 76 13.70 7.17 26.22
C GLY A 76 13.23 7.35 24.77
N SER A 77 13.97 8.09 23.93
CA SER A 77 13.65 8.25 22.50
C SER A 77 13.54 6.90 21.77
N THR A 78 12.53 6.74 20.92
CA THR A 78 12.38 5.51 20.10
C THR A 78 13.53 5.39 19.09
N SER A 79 13.73 4.18 18.55
CA SER A 79 14.65 3.97 17.42
C SER A 79 14.33 4.89 16.24
N SER A 80 13.03 5.18 16.01
CA SER A 80 12.56 6.08 14.96
C SER A 80 12.97 7.55 15.19
N ASP A 81 13.02 8.02 16.44
CA ASP A 81 13.41 9.40 16.77
C ASP A 81 14.92 9.61 16.57
N ARG A 82 15.73 8.61 16.90
CA ARG A 82 17.17 8.62 16.63
C ARG A 82 17.47 8.65 15.13
N LEU A 83 16.71 7.89 14.34
CA LEU A 83 16.82 7.93 12.87
C LEU A 83 16.50 9.32 12.33
N LEU A 84 15.44 9.98 12.80
CA LEU A 84 15.11 11.34 12.40
C LEU A 84 16.20 12.34 12.78
N PHE A 85 16.85 12.16 13.93
CA PHE A 85 17.96 12.99 14.36
C PHE A 85 19.18 12.85 13.43
N ASP A 86 19.62 11.63 13.15
CA ASP A 86 20.76 11.37 12.25
C ASP A 86 20.45 11.81 10.81
N PHE A 87 19.19 11.64 10.40
CA PHE A 87 18.71 12.13 9.13
C PHE A 87 18.64 13.66 9.08
N GLY A 88 18.24 14.33 10.17
CA GLY A 88 18.30 15.77 10.31
C GLY A 88 19.72 16.31 10.12
N ARG A 89 20.72 15.66 10.73
CA ARG A 89 22.14 16.00 10.50
C ARG A 89 22.58 15.84 9.05
N PHE A 90 22.08 14.82 8.35
CA PHE A 90 22.33 14.67 6.91
C PHE A 90 21.81 15.87 6.12
N LEU A 91 20.63 16.40 6.46
CA LEU A 91 20.04 17.56 5.81
C LEU A 91 20.78 18.86 6.15
N GLU A 92 21.21 19.02 7.40
CA GLU A 92 22.00 20.17 7.87
C GLU A 92 23.38 20.27 7.20
N GLY A 93 23.93 19.13 6.76
CA GLY A 93 25.21 19.04 6.06
C GLY A 93 25.26 19.72 4.68
N GLY A 94 24.20 20.41 4.24
CA GLY A 94 24.13 21.09 2.94
C GLY A 94 23.73 20.18 1.77
N ALA A 95 23.32 18.93 2.04
CA ALA A 95 22.92 17.99 0.99
C ALA A 95 21.74 18.52 0.16
N LEU A 96 20.79 19.22 0.78
CA LEU A 96 19.68 19.86 0.06
C LEU A 96 20.13 21.07 -0.77
N ASP A 97 21.08 21.86 -0.25
CA ASP A 97 21.66 22.97 -1.02
C ASP A 97 22.31 22.45 -2.31
N ASP A 98 23.03 21.31 -2.22
CA ASP A 98 23.62 20.64 -3.38
C ASP A 98 22.56 20.12 -4.37
N VAL A 99 21.46 19.52 -3.88
CA VAL A 99 20.35 19.05 -4.73
C VAL A 99 19.74 20.21 -5.51
N PHE A 100 19.60 21.37 -4.88
CA PHE A 100 18.96 22.54 -5.49
C PHE A 100 19.93 23.50 -6.17
N GLY A 101 21.23 23.14 -6.27
CA GLY A 101 22.25 23.97 -6.91
C GLY A 101 22.48 25.30 -6.20
N ILE A 102 22.20 25.38 -4.90
CA ILE A 102 22.40 26.57 -4.08
C ILE A 102 23.89 26.63 -3.76
N SER A 103 24.64 27.33 -4.61
CA SER A 103 26.04 27.64 -4.33
C SER A 103 26.10 28.52 -3.09
N ARG A 104 26.63 27.97 -1.98
CA ARG A 104 27.06 28.79 -0.84
C ARG A 104 28.18 29.66 -1.36
N GLY A 105 27.83 30.88 -1.81
CA GLY A 105 28.78 31.84 -2.35
C GLY A 105 30.00 31.87 -1.45
N SER A 106 31.17 31.58 -2.04
CA SER A 106 32.47 31.71 -1.38
C SER A 106 32.44 32.97 -0.54
N LYS A 107 32.65 32.85 0.79
CA LYS A 107 32.58 33.95 1.76
C LYS A 107 33.33 35.15 1.20
N SER A 108 32.60 36.03 0.54
CA SER A 108 33.17 37.23 -0.08
C SER A 108 33.50 38.13 1.09
N THR A 109 34.79 38.29 1.36
CA THR A 109 35.32 39.28 2.29
C THR A 109 35.08 40.66 1.67
N ARG A 110 33.84 41.14 1.68
CA ARG A 110 33.50 42.50 1.26
C ARG A 110 32.90 43.25 2.43
N THR A 111 33.65 44.28 2.80
CA THR A 111 33.38 45.28 3.82
C THR A 111 32.17 46.11 3.45
N SER A 112 31.27 46.26 4.43
CA SER A 112 30.36 47.39 4.66
C SER A 112 29.62 47.95 3.44
N ASP A 113 28.40 47.46 3.20
CA ASP A 113 27.26 48.31 2.82
C ASP A 113 25.91 47.57 3.02
N HIS A 114 25.06 48.18 3.86
CA HIS A 114 23.61 48.05 4.10
C HIS A 114 22.82 46.72 3.88
N ASP A 115 22.39 46.14 5.01
CA ASP A 115 21.08 45.54 5.35
C ASP A 115 20.36 44.55 4.42
N HIS A 116 21.06 43.81 3.57
CA HIS A 116 20.54 42.51 3.12
C HIS A 116 20.85 41.43 4.16
N VAL A 117 19.88 41.13 5.03
CA VAL A 117 19.91 39.91 5.86
C VAL A 117 20.02 38.73 4.89
N PRO A 118 21.11 37.95 4.92
CA PRO A 118 21.26 36.78 4.06
C PRO A 118 20.07 35.85 4.31
N ASP A 119 19.41 35.42 3.23
CA ASP A 119 18.45 34.32 3.28
C ASP A 119 19.17 33.14 3.92
N ASP A 120 18.77 32.77 5.13
CA ASP A 120 19.44 31.70 5.88
C ASP A 120 19.12 30.32 5.30
N GLY A 121 18.34 30.26 4.21
CA GLY A 121 18.11 29.07 3.40
C GLY A 121 17.46 27.94 4.20
N LYS A 122 16.78 28.27 5.30
CA LYS A 122 16.29 27.25 6.23
C LYS A 122 15.19 26.41 5.60
N TRP A 123 15.40 25.11 5.70
CA TRP A 123 14.42 24.08 5.40
C TRP A 123 13.61 23.76 6.65
N GLU A 124 12.30 23.64 6.47
CA GLU A 124 11.39 23.04 7.42
C GLU A 124 11.18 21.59 7.02
N VAL A 125 11.37 20.65 7.95
CA VAL A 125 11.31 19.23 7.67
C VAL A 125 10.20 18.61 8.50
N THR A 126 9.25 17.98 7.83
CA THR A 126 8.09 17.35 8.46
C THR A 126 8.08 15.88 8.07
N LYS A 127 8.07 14.98 9.07
CA LYS A 127 7.87 13.55 8.82
C LYS A 127 6.48 13.33 8.22
N LEU A 128 6.42 12.58 7.14
CA LEU A 128 5.15 12.15 6.54
C LEU A 128 4.73 10.82 7.16
N SER A 129 3.43 10.66 7.36
CA SER A 129 2.81 9.40 7.75
C SER A 129 2.58 8.50 6.53
N GLY A 130 2.22 7.23 6.75
CA GLY A 130 1.77 6.30 5.71
C GLY A 130 2.83 5.29 5.24
N GLY A 131 4.11 5.66 5.24
CA GLY A 131 5.20 4.73 4.91
C GLY A 131 5.56 3.83 6.09
N LEU A 132 5.42 2.51 5.92
CA LEU A 132 5.80 1.53 6.96
C LEU A 132 7.30 1.21 6.92
N ILE A 133 7.86 1.00 5.73
CA ILE A 133 9.21 0.45 5.60
C ILE A 133 10.29 1.52 5.46
N ASN A 134 9.94 2.76 5.12
CA ASN A 134 10.88 3.87 4.94
C ASN A 134 10.58 5.04 5.88
N VAL A 135 11.62 5.79 6.23
CA VAL A 135 11.47 7.11 6.82
C VAL A 135 11.27 8.10 5.67
N THR A 136 10.09 8.73 5.62
CA THR A 136 9.76 9.72 4.60
C THR A 136 9.53 11.07 5.25
N VAL A 137 10.14 12.12 4.71
CA VAL A 137 9.92 13.50 5.16
C VAL A 137 9.64 14.41 3.96
N ARG A 138 8.85 15.45 4.21
CA ARG A 138 8.73 16.61 3.33
C ARG A 138 9.66 17.71 3.84
N ALA A 139 10.52 18.21 2.96
CA ALA A 139 11.33 19.38 3.21
C ALA A 139 10.75 20.58 2.45
N VAL A 140 10.36 21.64 3.15
CA VAL A 140 9.81 22.89 2.59
C VAL A 140 10.77 24.03 2.86
N ARG A 141 11.10 24.82 1.84
CA ARG A 141 11.96 25.99 2.01
C ARG A 141 11.13 27.18 2.54
N ARG A 142 11.54 27.75 3.68
CA ARG A 142 10.77 28.84 4.34
C ARG A 142 10.76 30.17 3.58
N ARG A 143 11.83 30.49 2.83
CA ARG A 143 11.97 31.76 2.09
C ARG A 143 12.79 31.57 0.80
N GLY A 144 12.45 32.35 -0.23
CA GLY A 144 13.18 32.42 -1.50
C GLY A 144 12.25 32.59 -2.71
N ASP A 145 12.54 33.59 -3.56
CA ASP A 145 11.84 33.87 -4.83
C ASP A 145 12.16 32.85 -5.94
N HIS A 146 12.80 31.73 -5.62
CA HIS A 146 13.04 30.67 -6.59
C HIS A 146 11.72 30.03 -6.98
N LYS A 147 11.20 30.46 -8.13
CA LYS A 147 9.92 30.01 -8.71
C LYS A 147 9.87 28.51 -9.05
N SER A 148 11.00 27.81 -9.12
CA SER A 148 11.03 26.45 -9.65
C SER A 148 10.75 25.35 -8.63
N TRP A 149 11.20 25.45 -7.37
CA TRP A 149 11.00 24.39 -6.37
C TRP A 149 10.96 24.93 -4.95
N ARG A 150 9.83 24.72 -4.25
CA ARG A 150 9.65 25.11 -2.83
C ARG A 150 9.70 23.93 -1.86
N SER A 151 9.51 22.71 -2.34
CA SER A 151 9.54 21.52 -1.50
C SER A 151 10.09 20.29 -2.21
N ALA A 152 10.53 19.33 -1.41
CA ALA A 152 11.04 18.02 -1.83
C ALA A 152 10.52 16.94 -0.88
N ILE A 153 10.42 15.70 -1.38
CA ILE A 153 10.28 14.53 -0.53
C ILE A 153 11.63 13.83 -0.44
N ILE A 154 11.97 13.41 0.77
CA ILE A 154 13.20 12.70 1.07
C ILE A 154 12.82 11.37 1.72
N LYS A 155 13.16 10.27 1.04
CA LYS A 155 12.96 8.91 1.53
C LYS A 155 14.30 8.32 1.95
N TYR A 156 14.33 7.69 3.12
CA TYR A 156 15.45 6.94 3.63
C TYR A 156 15.01 5.52 3.96
N ALA A 157 15.74 4.55 3.43
CA ALA A 157 15.53 3.13 3.70
C ALA A 157 16.51 2.61 4.76
N PRO A 158 16.10 2.53 6.05
CA PRO A 158 16.91 1.86 7.06
C PRO A 158 17.01 0.35 6.78
N PRO A 159 18.00 -0.36 7.37
CA PRO A 159 18.17 -1.81 7.21
C PRO A 159 17.11 -2.65 7.96
N PHE A 160 15.94 -2.07 8.19
CA PHE A 160 14.79 -2.63 8.89
C PHE A 160 13.51 -1.90 8.47
N VAL A 161 12.35 -2.39 8.88
CA VAL A 161 11.05 -1.75 8.68
C VAL A 161 10.95 -0.51 9.58
N ALA A 162 10.91 0.69 8.99
CA ALA A 162 10.98 1.96 9.73
C ALA A 162 9.91 2.12 10.83
N ALA A 163 8.72 1.55 10.65
CA ALA A 163 7.62 1.59 11.61
C ALA A 163 7.78 0.61 12.78
N VAL A 164 8.57 -0.45 12.62
CA VAL A 164 8.77 -1.49 13.65
C VAL A 164 10.10 -1.28 14.36
N GLY A 165 11.16 -0.90 13.64
CA GLY A 165 12.51 -0.79 14.17
C GLY A 165 13.36 -2.03 13.86
N GLU A 166 14.49 -2.16 14.56
CA GLU A 166 15.52 -3.18 14.30
C GLU A 166 15.02 -4.63 14.46
N ASP A 167 13.90 -4.84 15.14
CA ASP A 167 13.27 -6.15 15.34
C ASP A 167 12.62 -6.73 14.07
N ALA A 168 12.46 -5.92 13.01
CA ALA A 168 12.00 -6.38 11.70
C ALA A 168 13.02 -6.01 10.61
N PRO A 169 14.10 -6.81 10.44
CA PRO A 169 15.11 -6.58 9.41
C PRO A 169 14.50 -6.53 7.99
N CYS A 170 14.98 -5.60 7.17
CA CYS A 170 14.48 -5.42 5.80
C CYS A 170 15.57 -4.79 4.93
N GLY A 171 15.82 -5.41 3.78
CA GLY A 171 16.87 -5.01 2.84
C GLY A 171 16.75 -3.58 2.34
N THR A 172 17.83 -2.80 2.45
CA THR A 172 17.85 -1.39 1.96
C THR A 172 17.85 -1.27 0.43
N PHE A 173 18.00 -2.39 -0.28
CA PHE A 173 18.06 -2.43 -1.74
C PHE A 173 16.75 -1.95 -2.39
N ARG A 174 15.62 -2.03 -1.67
CA ARG A 174 14.33 -1.46 -2.07
C ARG A 174 14.41 0.03 -2.48
N GLN A 175 15.30 0.82 -1.88
CA GLN A 175 15.46 2.23 -2.29
C GLN A 175 16.16 2.37 -3.65
N VAL A 176 17.06 1.43 -3.98
CA VAL A 176 17.70 1.35 -5.30
C VAL A 176 16.66 0.97 -6.35
N ILE A 177 15.75 0.05 -6.03
CA ILE A 177 14.62 -0.34 -6.90
C ILE A 177 13.73 0.87 -7.21
N GLU A 178 13.31 1.62 -6.19
CA GLU A 178 12.48 2.83 -6.40
C GLU A 178 13.21 3.86 -7.27
N TYR A 179 14.50 4.13 -6.99
CA TYR A 179 15.32 5.02 -7.81
C TYR A 179 15.37 4.56 -9.28
N ARG A 180 15.56 3.26 -9.54
CA ARG A 180 15.61 2.69 -10.90
C ARG A 180 14.27 2.85 -11.62
N ALA A 181 13.16 2.53 -10.96
CA ALA A 181 11.82 2.70 -11.52
C ALA A 181 11.55 4.16 -11.90
N LEU A 182 11.76 5.11 -10.98
CA LEU A 182 11.52 6.53 -11.23
C LEU A 182 12.44 7.10 -12.32
N SER A 183 13.70 6.68 -12.36
CA SER A 183 14.65 7.08 -13.41
C SER A 183 14.22 6.54 -14.77
N LEU A 184 13.73 5.29 -14.79
CA LEU A 184 13.23 4.64 -15.99
C LEU A 184 12.01 5.38 -16.55
N PHE A 185 11.02 5.74 -15.71
CA PHE A 185 9.87 6.53 -16.13
C PHE A 185 10.25 7.90 -16.71
N GLY A 186 11.17 8.61 -16.05
CA GLY A 186 11.68 9.90 -16.54
C GLY A 186 12.35 9.83 -17.92
N SER A 187 12.79 8.63 -18.33
CA SER A 187 13.42 8.38 -19.65
C SER A 187 12.49 7.72 -20.68
N THR A 188 11.21 7.48 -20.35
CA THR A 188 10.28 6.69 -21.17
C THR A 188 9.16 7.58 -21.71
N PRO A 189 9.18 7.99 -23.01
CA PRO A 189 8.25 8.98 -23.55
C PRO A 189 6.76 8.60 -23.49
N SER A 190 6.43 7.31 -23.66
CA SER A 190 5.08 6.78 -23.54
C SER A 190 4.49 7.00 -22.14
N ILE A 191 5.30 6.85 -21.10
CA ILE A 191 4.90 7.13 -19.72
C ILE A 191 4.65 8.62 -19.51
N ALA A 192 5.54 9.49 -19.99
CA ALA A 192 5.32 10.94 -19.94
C ALA A 192 4.04 11.36 -20.69
N THR A 193 3.73 10.68 -21.79
CA THR A 193 2.50 10.91 -22.57
C THR A 193 1.26 10.47 -21.79
N ALA A 194 1.32 9.29 -21.14
CA ALA A 194 0.24 8.77 -20.31
C ALA A 194 0.00 9.63 -19.06
N GLU A 195 1.06 10.13 -18.41
CA GLU A 195 0.98 11.06 -17.28
C GLU A 195 0.17 12.31 -17.67
N ALA A 196 0.52 12.93 -18.80
CA ALA A 196 -0.20 14.09 -19.31
C ALA A 196 -1.65 13.77 -19.73
N ALA A 197 -1.86 12.67 -20.46
CA ALA A 197 -3.18 12.28 -20.98
C ALA A 197 -4.18 11.93 -19.86
N HIS A 198 -3.69 11.35 -18.76
CA HIS A 198 -4.52 10.87 -17.67
C HIS A 198 -4.44 11.74 -16.40
N LYS A 199 -3.72 12.88 -16.45
CA LYS A 199 -3.46 13.75 -15.30
C LYS A 199 -2.93 12.95 -14.09
N VAL A 200 -2.04 12.01 -14.37
CA VAL A 200 -1.32 11.22 -13.37
C VAL A 200 0.11 11.74 -13.30
N SER A 201 0.64 11.95 -12.11
CA SER A 201 1.99 12.43 -11.87
C SER A 201 2.78 11.39 -11.09
N ILE A 202 3.92 11.00 -11.63
CA ILE A 202 4.94 10.22 -10.92
C ILE A 202 6.03 11.17 -10.40
N PRO A 203 6.47 11.06 -9.13
CA PRO A 203 7.58 11.87 -8.64
C PRO A 203 8.83 11.73 -9.51
N ARG A 204 9.51 12.85 -9.78
CA ARG A 204 10.79 12.83 -10.51
C ARG A 204 11.94 12.73 -9.53
N VAL A 205 12.95 11.92 -9.87
CA VAL A 205 14.20 11.87 -9.10
C VAL A 205 14.92 13.22 -9.20
N LEU A 206 15.21 13.81 -8.05
CA LEU A 206 16.08 14.99 -7.95
C LEU A 206 17.52 14.54 -7.66
N LYS A 207 17.68 13.60 -6.72
CA LYS A 207 18.99 13.05 -6.34
C LYS A 207 18.85 11.68 -5.69
N PHE A 208 19.80 10.79 -5.92
CA PHE A 208 19.94 9.54 -5.19
C PHE A 208 21.34 9.44 -4.58
N PHE A 209 21.40 9.19 -3.26
CA PHE A 209 22.63 8.99 -2.51
C PHE A 209 22.77 7.52 -2.17
N GLU A 210 23.29 6.74 -3.11
CA GLU A 210 23.32 5.28 -3.02
C GLU A 210 24.01 4.73 -1.76
N ASN A 211 25.11 5.35 -1.34
CA ASN A 211 25.86 4.95 -0.13
C ASN A 211 25.08 5.18 1.16
N LYS A 212 24.09 6.08 1.13
CA LYS A 212 23.24 6.42 2.30
C LYS A 212 21.83 5.85 2.16
N LYS A 213 21.49 5.26 1.01
CA LYS A 213 20.14 4.80 0.68
C LYS A 213 19.09 5.90 0.90
N VAL A 214 19.44 7.11 0.47
CA VAL A 214 18.55 8.29 0.52
C VAL A 214 18.15 8.68 -0.90
N LEU A 215 16.85 8.77 -1.13
CA LEU A 215 16.25 9.21 -2.38
C LEU A 215 15.55 10.55 -2.15
N VAL A 216 15.95 11.55 -2.94
CA VAL A 216 15.32 12.87 -2.99
C VAL A 216 14.49 12.95 -4.28
N ILE A 217 13.19 13.14 -4.13
CA ILE A 217 12.23 13.20 -5.24
C ILE A 217 11.40 14.48 -5.18
N ARG A 218 10.84 14.85 -6.33
CA ARG A 218 9.91 15.96 -6.46
C ARG A 218 8.70 15.75 -5.55
N ASP A 219 8.36 16.77 -4.78
CA ASP A 219 7.09 16.82 -4.05
C ASP A 219 5.93 17.02 -5.02
N LEU A 220 4.88 16.21 -4.85
CA LEU A 220 3.67 16.29 -5.65
C LEU A 220 2.67 17.32 -5.10
N GLY A 221 2.94 17.89 -3.93
CA GLY A 221 2.18 18.98 -3.34
C GLY A 221 1.54 18.60 -2.00
N GLU A 222 1.30 19.60 -1.17
CA GLU A 222 0.68 19.42 0.15
C GLU A 222 -0.84 19.20 0.09
N TRP A 223 -1.47 19.55 -1.03
CA TRP A 223 -2.90 19.37 -1.28
C TRP A 223 -3.29 17.96 -1.69
N MET A 224 -2.31 17.07 -1.93
CA MET A 224 -2.59 15.68 -2.25
C MET A 224 -2.65 14.83 -0.98
N THR A 225 -3.65 13.96 -0.90
CA THR A 225 -3.88 13.05 0.22
C THR A 225 -3.97 11.60 -0.28
N PRO A 226 -3.62 10.57 0.52
CA PRO A 226 -3.78 9.17 0.10
C PRO A 226 -5.20 8.85 -0.37
N LEU A 227 -5.36 7.94 -1.33
CA LEU A 227 -6.65 7.60 -1.91
C LEU A 227 -7.68 7.14 -0.86
N GLU A 228 -7.27 6.38 0.17
CA GLU A 228 -8.15 6.04 1.29
C GLU A 228 -8.70 7.27 2.01
N SER A 229 -7.85 8.24 2.31
CA SER A 229 -8.22 9.48 3.00
C SER A 229 -9.03 10.41 2.12
N TRP A 230 -8.81 10.37 0.80
CA TRP A 230 -9.62 11.12 -0.15
C TRP A 230 -11.04 10.53 -0.28
N MET A 231 -11.17 9.21 -0.33
CA MET A 231 -12.48 8.56 -0.40
C MET A 231 -13.25 8.65 0.92
N TYR A 232 -12.54 8.68 2.05
CA TYR A 232 -13.13 8.86 3.36
C TYR A 232 -12.34 9.91 4.16
N PRO A 233 -12.68 11.19 3.99
CA PRO A 233 -12.06 12.28 4.73
C PRO A 233 -12.23 12.11 6.24
N SER A 234 -11.15 12.29 7.00
CA SER A 234 -11.21 12.18 8.48
C SER A 234 -11.90 13.36 9.16
N THR A 235 -12.16 14.44 8.42
CA THR A 235 -12.83 15.65 8.96
C THR A 235 -14.29 15.68 8.53
N THR A 236 -15.18 16.00 9.48
CA THR A 236 -16.62 16.12 9.22
C THR A 236 -16.99 17.26 8.27
N THR A 237 -16.03 18.14 7.96
CA THR A 237 -16.19 19.30 7.09
C THR A 237 -15.98 18.99 5.61
N GLU A 238 -15.35 17.86 5.28
CA GLU A 238 -15.08 17.46 3.91
C GLU A 238 -16.12 16.45 3.42
N SER A 239 -16.75 16.74 2.28
CA SER A 239 -17.67 15.80 1.64
C SER A 239 -16.89 14.69 0.94
N PRO A 240 -17.35 13.43 0.97
CA PRO A 240 -16.79 12.39 0.13
C PRO A 240 -16.91 12.76 -1.35
N PRO A 241 -16.03 12.24 -2.22
CA PRO A 241 -16.04 12.57 -3.63
C PRO A 241 -17.32 12.11 -4.33
N SER A 242 -17.72 12.84 -5.37
CA SER A 242 -18.88 12.48 -6.17
C SER A 242 -18.65 11.18 -6.95
N LEU A 243 -19.74 10.50 -7.31
CA LEU A 243 -19.70 9.26 -8.10
C LEU A 243 -19.01 9.46 -9.46
N GLU A 244 -19.28 10.60 -10.09
CA GLU A 244 -18.67 10.99 -11.36
C GLU A 244 -17.16 11.18 -11.21
N THR A 245 -16.72 11.87 -10.15
CA THR A 245 -15.30 12.06 -9.86
C THR A 245 -14.60 10.72 -9.63
N CYS A 246 -15.18 9.81 -8.84
CA CYS A 246 -14.63 8.48 -8.61
C CYS A 246 -14.54 7.64 -9.89
N THR A 247 -15.57 7.71 -10.72
CA THR A 247 -15.59 7.07 -12.05
C THR A 247 -14.49 7.63 -12.95
N SER A 248 -14.29 8.96 -12.94
CA SER A 248 -13.23 9.64 -13.69
C SER A 248 -11.84 9.24 -13.22
N VAL A 249 -11.59 9.24 -11.90
CA VAL A 249 -10.33 8.77 -11.31
C VAL A 249 -10.07 7.31 -11.67
N GLY A 250 -11.05 6.42 -11.51
CA GLY A 250 -10.95 5.02 -11.89
C GLY A 250 -10.58 4.83 -13.37
N LYS A 251 -11.26 5.53 -14.30
CA LYS A 251 -10.94 5.48 -15.74
C LYS A 251 -9.50 5.91 -16.03
N ARG A 252 -9.03 7.00 -15.40
CA ARG A 252 -7.68 7.54 -15.60
C ARG A 252 -6.63 6.59 -15.04
N LEU A 253 -6.82 6.06 -13.83
CA LEU A 253 -5.96 5.05 -13.23
C LEU A 253 -5.88 3.78 -14.07
N GLY A 254 -7.02 3.22 -14.48
CA GLY A 254 -7.04 2.00 -15.28
C GLY A 254 -6.30 2.17 -16.62
N SER A 255 -6.48 3.30 -17.29
CA SER A 255 -5.78 3.58 -18.56
C SER A 255 -4.27 3.80 -18.35
N PHE A 256 -3.90 4.53 -17.29
CA PHE A 256 -2.51 4.78 -16.95
C PHE A 256 -1.77 3.48 -16.58
N LEU A 257 -2.35 2.66 -15.70
CA LEU A 257 -1.79 1.38 -15.28
C LEU A 257 -1.63 0.42 -16.45
N ALA A 258 -2.60 0.35 -17.38
CA ALA A 258 -2.47 -0.46 -18.59
C ALA A 258 -1.24 -0.03 -19.41
N THR A 259 -0.98 1.28 -19.49
CA THR A 259 0.21 1.79 -20.18
C THR A 259 1.49 1.41 -19.45
N VAL A 260 1.58 1.59 -18.13
CA VAL A 260 2.77 1.17 -17.36
C VAL A 260 3.03 -0.33 -17.50
N HIS A 261 1.99 -1.15 -17.35
CA HIS A 261 2.12 -2.61 -17.32
C HIS A 261 2.51 -3.20 -18.69
N CYS A 262 2.01 -2.61 -19.78
CA CYS A 262 2.19 -3.14 -21.13
C CYS A 262 3.29 -2.42 -21.93
N ASP A 263 3.97 -1.42 -21.35
CA ASP A 263 5.02 -0.70 -22.05
C ASP A 263 6.24 -1.60 -22.34
N VAL A 264 6.51 -1.79 -23.63
CA VAL A 264 7.58 -2.66 -24.12
C VAL A 264 8.96 -2.17 -23.70
N ALA A 265 9.18 -0.85 -23.61
CA ALA A 265 10.48 -0.30 -23.22
C ALA A 265 10.73 -0.50 -21.71
N LEU A 266 9.70 -0.35 -20.87
CA LEU A 266 9.78 -0.69 -19.46
C LEU A 266 10.09 -2.17 -19.26
N LEU A 267 9.34 -3.04 -19.93
CA LEU A 267 9.53 -4.49 -19.89
C LEU A 267 10.92 -4.93 -20.34
N SER A 268 11.37 -4.44 -21.49
CA SER A 268 12.68 -4.80 -22.05
C SER A 268 13.81 -4.38 -21.12
N LYS A 269 13.69 -3.20 -20.48
CA LYS A 269 14.71 -2.69 -19.56
C LYS A 269 14.63 -3.37 -18.19
N SER A 270 13.44 -3.72 -17.70
CA SER A 270 13.30 -4.39 -16.41
C SER A 270 13.80 -5.83 -16.42
N GLN A 271 13.82 -6.44 -17.60
CA GLN A 271 14.39 -7.77 -17.85
C GLN A 271 15.90 -7.77 -18.12
N LEU A 272 16.57 -6.61 -18.05
CA LEU A 272 18.02 -6.55 -18.21
C LEU A 272 18.71 -7.32 -17.08
N LEU A 273 19.72 -8.09 -17.47
CA LEU A 273 20.61 -8.75 -16.53
C LEU A 273 21.76 -7.80 -16.15
N THR A 274 22.11 -7.81 -14.88
CA THR A 274 23.34 -7.22 -14.34
C THR A 274 24.55 -8.08 -14.72
N ASN A 275 25.77 -7.58 -14.47
CA ASN A 275 27.01 -8.29 -14.80
C ASN A 275 27.14 -9.65 -14.10
N ASP A 276 26.49 -9.82 -12.94
CA ASP A 276 26.40 -11.07 -12.18
C ASP A 276 25.23 -11.97 -12.59
N GLY A 277 24.53 -11.63 -13.69
CA GLY A 277 23.45 -12.44 -14.24
C GLY A 277 22.12 -12.35 -13.47
N LYS A 278 21.98 -11.39 -12.55
CA LYS A 278 20.73 -11.13 -11.83
C LYS A 278 19.87 -10.12 -12.59
N LEU A 279 18.56 -10.12 -12.36
CA LEU A 279 17.71 -9.11 -12.99
C LEU A 279 17.92 -7.75 -12.34
N TRP A 280 17.86 -6.70 -13.14
CA TRP A 280 18.06 -5.33 -12.70
C TRP A 280 17.02 -4.86 -11.66
N PHE A 281 15.91 -5.56 -11.54
CA PHE A 281 14.88 -5.30 -10.53
C PHE A 281 14.69 -6.45 -9.53
N GLN A 282 15.59 -7.44 -9.50
CA GLN A 282 15.49 -8.53 -8.52
C GLN A 282 15.71 -8.00 -7.10
N ASN A 283 14.73 -8.20 -6.22
CA ASN A 283 14.77 -7.76 -4.83
C ASN A 283 14.36 -8.91 -3.91
N SER A 284 15.27 -9.87 -3.70
CA SER A 284 15.02 -11.05 -2.88
C SER A 284 14.55 -10.69 -1.47
N ASP A 285 15.13 -9.67 -0.86
CA ASP A 285 14.78 -9.26 0.51
C ASP A 285 13.32 -8.81 0.62
N ALA A 286 12.78 -8.20 -0.44
CA ALA A 286 11.37 -7.83 -0.52
C ALA A 286 10.46 -9.05 -0.78
N GLU A 287 10.90 -9.97 -1.62
CA GLU A 287 10.18 -11.23 -1.87
C GLU A 287 10.11 -12.10 -0.60
N ASP A 288 11.22 -12.20 0.12
CA ASP A 288 11.32 -12.90 1.40
C ASP A 288 10.44 -12.22 2.46
N TYR A 289 10.45 -10.89 2.53
CA TYR A 289 9.56 -10.15 3.42
C TYR A 289 8.07 -10.43 3.12
N VAL A 290 7.65 -10.36 1.85
CA VAL A 290 6.27 -10.67 1.45
C VAL A 290 5.91 -12.12 1.79
N ARG A 291 6.83 -13.04 1.55
CA ARG A 291 6.66 -14.46 1.89
C ARG A 291 6.45 -14.66 3.39
N ASP A 292 7.32 -14.09 4.21
CA ASP A 292 7.30 -14.34 5.64
C ASP A 292 6.17 -13.56 6.34
N GLU A 293 5.99 -12.29 6.00
CA GLU A 293 5.04 -11.41 6.69
C GLU A 293 3.62 -11.49 6.14
N ILE A 294 3.43 -11.69 4.83
CA ILE A 294 2.10 -11.74 4.23
C ILE A 294 1.66 -13.20 4.10
N LEU A 295 2.43 -14.04 3.39
CA LEU A 295 2.03 -15.44 3.16
C LEU A 295 2.08 -16.26 4.46
N GLY A 296 3.10 -16.03 5.30
CA GLY A 296 3.24 -16.70 6.59
C GLY A 296 2.05 -16.47 7.53
N ARG A 297 1.28 -15.39 7.34
CA ARG A 297 0.08 -15.09 8.14
C ARG A 297 -1.21 -15.70 7.61
N ILE A 298 -1.25 -16.11 6.33
CA ILE A 298 -2.47 -16.65 5.72
C ILE A 298 -2.96 -17.91 6.46
N LEU A 299 -2.08 -18.88 6.69
CA LEU A 299 -2.48 -20.12 7.38
C LEU A 299 -2.95 -19.86 8.83
N PRO A 300 -2.24 -19.08 9.66
CA PRO A 300 -2.74 -18.66 10.97
C PRO A 300 -4.13 -17.98 10.93
N ILE A 301 -4.38 -17.09 9.96
CA ILE A 301 -5.70 -16.45 9.79
C ILE A 301 -6.78 -17.49 9.51
N LEU A 302 -6.50 -18.42 8.58
CA LEU A 302 -7.45 -19.46 8.20
C LEU A 302 -7.69 -20.46 9.33
N GLN A 303 -6.67 -20.82 10.11
CA GLN A 303 -6.80 -21.66 11.29
C GLN A 303 -7.61 -21.00 12.40
N LEU A 304 -7.47 -19.68 12.58
CA LEU A 304 -8.31 -18.92 13.51
C LEU A 304 -9.78 -18.92 13.05
N HIS A 305 -10.01 -18.85 11.74
CA HIS A 305 -11.34 -18.77 11.16
C HIS A 305 -12.06 -20.14 11.13
N PHE A 306 -11.44 -21.18 10.59
CA PHE A 306 -12.05 -22.52 10.41
C PHE A 306 -11.76 -23.48 11.57
N GLY A 307 -10.76 -23.17 12.40
CA GLY A 307 -10.21 -24.08 13.41
C GLY A 307 -8.91 -24.73 12.95
N PRO A 308 -8.01 -25.08 13.90
CA PRO A 308 -6.73 -25.72 13.59
C PRO A 308 -6.93 -27.14 13.02
N GLY A 309 -6.07 -27.53 12.08
CA GLY A 309 -6.09 -28.86 11.46
C GLY A 309 -7.25 -29.10 10.49
N THR A 310 -7.93 -28.04 10.06
CA THR A 310 -8.92 -28.13 8.99
C THR A 310 -8.23 -28.21 7.64
N ASP A 311 -8.57 -29.25 6.88
CA ASP A 311 -8.04 -29.48 5.53
C ASP A 311 -8.34 -28.31 4.57
N VAL A 312 -9.47 -27.60 4.78
CA VAL A 312 -9.85 -26.42 3.96
C VAL A 312 -8.82 -25.29 4.07
N GLY A 313 -8.44 -24.89 5.29
CA GLY A 313 -7.49 -23.79 5.49
C GLY A 313 -6.10 -24.12 4.96
N GLU A 314 -5.65 -25.36 5.15
CA GLU A 314 -4.36 -25.84 4.65
C GLU A 314 -4.33 -25.87 3.12
N ARG A 315 -5.37 -26.38 2.45
CA ARG A 315 -5.44 -26.38 0.98
C ARG A 315 -5.44 -24.98 0.37
N ILE A 316 -6.14 -24.03 1.00
CA ILE A 316 -6.19 -22.63 0.54
C ILE A 316 -4.81 -21.99 0.68
N ALA A 317 -4.17 -22.13 1.86
CA ALA A 317 -2.83 -21.60 2.10
C ALA A 317 -1.78 -22.24 1.16
N ASP A 318 -1.87 -23.55 0.91
CA ASP A 318 -1.01 -24.25 -0.06
C ASP A 318 -1.25 -23.76 -1.49
N THR A 319 -2.50 -23.54 -1.89
CA THR A 319 -2.82 -23.00 -3.22
C THR A 319 -2.23 -21.60 -3.41
N ILE A 320 -2.36 -20.73 -2.40
CA ILE A 320 -1.74 -19.39 -2.41
C ILE A 320 -0.22 -19.50 -2.48
N SER A 321 0.39 -20.34 -1.64
CA SER A 321 1.86 -20.50 -1.58
C SER A 321 2.41 -21.04 -2.89
N ARG A 322 1.78 -22.08 -3.46
CA ARG A 322 2.15 -22.63 -4.76
C ARG A 322 1.97 -21.62 -5.88
N ASP A 323 0.88 -20.85 -5.87
CA ASP A 323 0.74 -19.80 -6.87
C ASP A 323 1.81 -18.74 -6.68
N PHE A 324 2.12 -18.27 -5.47
CA PHE A 324 3.18 -17.30 -5.24
C PHE A 324 4.58 -17.82 -5.66
N ASP A 325 4.88 -19.07 -5.35
CA ASP A 325 6.19 -19.71 -5.59
C ASP A 325 6.49 -20.04 -7.04
N ARG A 326 5.47 -20.08 -7.91
CA ARG A 326 5.71 -20.21 -9.35
C ARG A 326 6.63 -19.07 -9.77
N SER A 327 7.87 -19.37 -10.16
CA SER A 327 8.71 -18.27 -10.61
C SER A 327 8.06 -17.67 -11.86
N PHE A 328 8.01 -16.34 -11.96
CA PHE A 328 7.68 -15.76 -13.27
C PHE A 328 8.71 -16.24 -14.32
N LEU A 329 9.92 -16.66 -13.90
CA LEU A 329 10.91 -17.31 -14.77
C LEU A 329 10.48 -18.71 -15.20
N ASP A 330 9.73 -19.44 -14.38
CA ASP A 330 9.18 -20.76 -14.76
C ASP A 330 8.14 -20.60 -15.87
N ASP A 331 7.31 -19.56 -15.80
CA ASP A 331 6.39 -19.18 -16.88
C ASP A 331 7.13 -18.70 -18.15
N LEU A 332 8.37 -18.26 -17.99
CA LEU A 332 9.24 -17.89 -19.09
C LEU A 332 10.02 -19.07 -19.66
N HIS A 333 9.95 -20.30 -19.14
CA HIS A 333 10.74 -21.41 -19.68
C HIS A 333 10.07 -22.17 -20.84
N PRO A 334 10.79 -22.41 -21.96
CA PRO A 334 12.12 -21.90 -22.27
C PRO A 334 12.09 -20.37 -22.49
N PRO A 335 13.14 -19.63 -22.03
CA PRO A 335 13.18 -18.17 -22.07
C PRO A 335 12.63 -17.71 -23.42
N PRO A 336 11.58 -16.85 -23.44
CA PRO A 336 11.02 -16.44 -24.70
C PRO A 336 12.17 -15.90 -25.56
N PRO A 337 12.24 -16.26 -26.85
CA PRO A 337 13.17 -15.62 -27.75
C PRO A 337 13.08 -14.10 -27.53
N PRO A 338 14.19 -13.34 -27.64
CA PRO A 338 14.14 -11.89 -27.52
C PRO A 338 13.13 -11.37 -28.56
N LEU A 339 11.94 -10.98 -28.08
CA LEU A 339 10.68 -10.98 -28.84
C LEU A 339 10.40 -12.34 -29.50
N SER A 340 9.59 -13.18 -28.83
CA SER A 340 9.07 -14.40 -29.42
C SER A 340 8.42 -14.06 -30.77
N SER A 341 8.64 -14.87 -31.79
CA SER A 341 7.97 -14.71 -33.10
C SER A 341 6.44 -14.76 -32.99
N THR A 342 5.90 -15.09 -31.81
CA THR A 342 4.47 -15.06 -31.47
C THR A 342 3.99 -13.70 -30.99
N GLY A 343 4.88 -12.78 -30.60
CA GLY A 343 4.54 -11.45 -30.09
C GLY A 343 3.90 -11.44 -28.69
N VAL A 344 3.79 -12.59 -28.02
CA VAL A 344 3.10 -12.74 -26.73
C VAL A 344 4.07 -12.55 -25.55
N THR A 345 3.73 -11.66 -24.63
CA THR A 345 4.44 -11.44 -23.37
C THR A 345 3.67 -12.05 -22.20
N ARG A 346 4.39 -12.75 -21.31
CA ARG A 346 3.83 -13.40 -20.10
C ARG A 346 4.05 -12.63 -18.81
N SER A 347 4.63 -11.43 -18.91
CA SER A 347 4.94 -10.56 -17.78
C SER A 347 4.53 -9.11 -18.06
N MET A 348 4.47 -8.31 -17.01
CA MET A 348 4.29 -6.86 -17.04
C MET A 348 5.33 -6.16 -16.17
N PHE A 349 5.54 -4.86 -16.39
CA PHE A 349 6.22 -4.03 -15.41
C PHE A 349 5.20 -3.69 -14.31
N SER A 350 5.53 -4.00 -13.06
CA SER A 350 4.63 -3.90 -11.91
C SER A 350 5.27 -3.02 -10.84
N ALA A 351 4.44 -2.34 -10.06
CA ALA A 351 4.81 -1.64 -8.83
C ALA A 351 5.17 -2.62 -7.71
N GLY A 352 4.56 -3.80 -7.68
CA GLY A 352 4.89 -4.93 -6.80
C GLY A 352 4.18 -4.93 -5.45
N ASP A 353 3.73 -3.75 -5.00
CA ASP A 353 2.91 -3.51 -3.82
C ASP A 353 1.88 -2.41 -4.12
N LEU A 354 0.90 -2.73 -4.99
CA LEU A 354 -0.08 -1.73 -5.44
C LEU A 354 -1.33 -1.73 -4.55
N TRP A 355 -1.41 -0.77 -3.63
CA TRP A 355 -2.54 -0.58 -2.75
C TRP A 355 -3.04 0.87 -2.80
N MET A 356 -4.06 1.20 -2.01
CA MET A 356 -4.70 2.53 -2.08
C MET A 356 -3.73 3.68 -1.71
N GLY A 357 -2.84 3.47 -0.73
CA GLY A 357 -1.86 4.47 -0.31
C GLY A 357 -0.73 4.70 -1.31
N SER A 358 -0.60 3.84 -2.35
CA SER A 358 0.27 4.09 -3.49
C SER A 358 -0.22 5.25 -4.37
N PHE A 359 -1.47 5.69 -4.18
CA PHE A 359 -2.07 6.80 -4.90
C PHE A 359 -2.35 7.99 -3.99
N LEU A 360 -1.94 9.16 -4.44
CA LEU A 360 -2.31 10.44 -3.86
C LEU A 360 -3.34 11.12 -4.75
N ILE A 361 -4.33 11.77 -4.18
CA ILE A 361 -5.42 12.44 -4.89
C ILE A 361 -5.57 13.85 -4.33
N GLY A 362 -5.71 14.84 -5.20
CA GLY A 362 -5.93 16.22 -4.74
C GLY A 362 -6.28 17.17 -5.87
N ALA A 363 -6.96 18.25 -5.55
CA ALA A 363 -7.17 19.36 -6.47
C ALA A 363 -6.13 20.44 -6.17
N PRO A 364 -5.33 20.90 -7.15
CA PRO A 364 -4.40 21.99 -6.92
C PRO A 364 -5.18 23.25 -6.50
N PRO A 365 -4.64 24.07 -5.58
CA PRO A 365 -5.30 25.29 -5.14
C PRO A 365 -5.49 26.22 -6.33
N VAL A 366 -6.75 26.49 -6.69
CA VAL A 366 -7.10 27.42 -7.78
C VAL A 366 -6.64 28.82 -7.36
N SER A 367 -5.68 29.39 -8.09
CA SER A 367 -5.11 30.69 -7.78
C SER A 367 -6.14 31.81 -8.01
N GLY A 368 -6.93 32.14 -6.99
CA GLY A 368 -7.62 33.44 -6.88
C GLY A 368 -8.98 33.59 -7.58
N THR A 369 -9.59 32.52 -8.09
CA THR A 369 -10.95 32.56 -8.63
C THR A 369 -11.80 31.46 -8.02
N CYS A 370 -13.07 31.76 -7.71
CA CYS A 370 -14.03 30.77 -7.22
C CYS A 370 -14.01 29.53 -8.14
N PRO A 371 -13.93 28.32 -7.59
CA PRO A 371 -13.99 27.10 -8.38
C PRO A 371 -15.29 27.11 -9.20
N SER A 372 -15.18 26.95 -10.52
CA SER A 372 -16.35 26.71 -11.36
C SER A 372 -16.96 25.36 -10.96
N LEU A 373 -18.27 25.18 -11.17
CA LEU A 373 -18.95 23.91 -10.92
C LEU A 373 -18.38 22.72 -11.73
N ASP A 374 -17.57 22.98 -12.77
CA ASP A 374 -16.88 21.96 -13.56
C ASP A 374 -15.56 21.47 -12.93
N ALA A 375 -15.13 22.07 -11.81
CA ALA A 375 -13.84 21.81 -11.14
C ALA A 375 -13.72 20.39 -10.54
N GLU A 376 -14.84 19.67 -10.35
CA GLU A 376 -14.82 18.29 -9.82
C GLU A 376 -14.05 17.30 -10.74
N THR A 377 -13.92 17.62 -12.04
CA THR A 377 -13.15 16.77 -12.98
C THR A 377 -11.64 17.08 -13.02
N GLU A 378 -11.18 18.07 -12.25
CA GLU A 378 -9.79 18.55 -12.27
C GLU A 378 -8.87 17.92 -11.23
N VAL A 379 -9.33 16.90 -10.51
CA VAL A 379 -8.52 16.22 -9.50
C VAL A 379 -7.27 15.59 -10.16
N GLU A 380 -6.09 15.87 -9.63
CA GLU A 380 -4.82 15.26 -10.02
C GLU A 380 -4.58 13.98 -9.24
N ILE A 381 -3.84 13.06 -9.86
CA ILE A 381 -3.47 11.77 -9.27
C ILE A 381 -1.95 11.71 -9.16
N GLY A 382 -1.42 11.47 -7.97
CA GLY A 382 -0.03 11.09 -7.75
C GLY A 382 0.11 9.57 -7.65
N PHE A 383 1.14 8.98 -8.27
CA PHE A 383 1.46 7.55 -8.11
C PHE A 383 2.89 7.39 -7.58
N ILE A 384 2.98 6.88 -6.36
CA ILE A 384 4.18 6.82 -5.54
C ILE A 384 4.53 5.37 -5.15
N ASP A 385 5.65 5.23 -4.43
CA ASP A 385 6.07 4.01 -3.73
C ASP A 385 6.46 2.81 -4.62
N TRP A 386 7.47 3.05 -5.47
CA TRP A 386 7.94 2.07 -6.46
C TRP A 386 9.05 1.14 -5.95
N GLU A 387 9.11 0.88 -4.65
CA GLU A 387 10.24 0.17 -4.04
C GLU A 387 10.20 -1.36 -4.18
N PHE A 388 9.05 -1.89 -4.62
CA PHE A 388 8.85 -3.29 -5.01
C PHE A 388 8.79 -3.46 -6.54
N ALA A 389 9.10 -2.41 -7.31
CA ALA A 389 8.87 -2.42 -8.74
C ALA A 389 9.75 -3.44 -9.48
N GLY A 390 9.23 -3.99 -10.57
CA GLY A 390 9.98 -4.93 -11.40
C GLY A 390 9.11 -5.72 -12.38
N PRO A 391 9.70 -6.69 -13.09
CA PRO A 391 8.94 -7.69 -13.82
C PRO A 391 8.04 -8.48 -12.86
N ALA A 392 6.75 -8.59 -13.18
CA ALA A 392 5.82 -9.44 -12.45
C ALA A 392 4.87 -10.17 -13.39
N ARG A 393 4.08 -11.09 -12.82
CA ARG A 393 3.01 -11.77 -13.55
C ARG A 393 1.90 -10.81 -13.94
N ILE A 394 1.18 -11.19 -14.99
CA ILE A 394 0.07 -10.42 -15.49
C ILE A 394 -1.01 -10.30 -14.41
N GLY A 395 -1.37 -9.07 -14.08
CA GLY A 395 -2.50 -8.76 -13.23
C GLY A 395 -2.21 -8.72 -11.74
N ARG A 396 -0.95 -8.91 -11.29
CA ARG A 396 -0.57 -8.82 -9.87
C ARG A 396 -1.05 -7.52 -9.22
N ASP A 397 -0.57 -6.39 -9.75
CA ASP A 397 -0.92 -5.05 -9.26
C ASP A 397 -2.44 -4.78 -9.26
N ILE A 398 -3.13 -5.21 -10.32
CA ILE A 398 -4.58 -5.01 -10.43
C ILE A 398 -5.33 -5.89 -9.45
N ALA A 399 -4.89 -7.13 -9.20
CA ALA A 399 -5.48 -8.01 -8.19
C ALA A 399 -5.37 -7.37 -6.79
N GLN A 400 -4.18 -6.87 -6.44
CA GLN A 400 -3.92 -6.21 -5.15
C GLN A 400 -4.80 -4.96 -4.97
N LEU A 401 -4.74 -4.01 -5.90
CA LEU A 401 -5.52 -2.78 -5.82
C LEU A 401 -7.02 -3.06 -5.83
N SER A 402 -7.48 -4.04 -6.60
CA SER A 402 -8.89 -4.42 -6.65
C SER A 402 -9.36 -5.02 -5.32
N ALA A 403 -8.54 -5.84 -4.66
CA ALA A 403 -8.86 -6.40 -3.35
C ALA A 403 -9.03 -5.28 -2.31
N TRP A 404 -8.13 -4.30 -2.30
CA TRP A 404 -8.24 -3.13 -1.42
C TRP A 404 -9.50 -2.30 -1.68
N LEU A 405 -9.78 -1.96 -2.94
CA LEU A 405 -10.99 -1.22 -3.30
C LEU A 405 -12.27 -2.02 -3.01
N TYR A 406 -12.22 -3.34 -3.16
CA TYR A 406 -13.32 -4.23 -2.82
C TYR A 406 -13.58 -4.23 -1.30
N LEU A 407 -12.55 -4.46 -0.48
CA LEU A 407 -12.64 -4.36 0.98
C LEU A 407 -13.18 -3.00 1.42
N PHE A 408 -12.70 -1.92 0.80
CA PHE A 408 -13.18 -0.58 1.08
C PHE A 408 -14.66 -0.41 0.74
N SER A 409 -15.08 -0.84 -0.46
CA SER A 409 -16.47 -0.74 -0.90
C SER A 409 -17.45 -1.53 -0.04
N THR A 410 -17.03 -2.68 0.50
CA THR A 410 -17.86 -3.48 1.38
C THR A 410 -17.91 -2.88 2.78
N SER A 411 -16.78 -2.40 3.31
CA SER A 411 -16.73 -1.79 4.66
C SER A 411 -17.68 -0.61 4.82
N SER A 412 -17.81 0.25 3.80
CA SER A 412 -18.70 1.42 3.82
C SER A 412 -20.20 1.08 3.80
N GLY A 413 -20.57 -0.11 3.29
CA GLY A 413 -21.98 -0.53 3.20
C GLY A 413 -22.50 -1.17 4.47
N TRP A 414 -21.62 -1.79 5.26
CA TRP A 414 -21.97 -2.63 6.40
C TRP A 414 -22.63 -1.88 7.56
N SER A 415 -22.21 -0.64 7.87
CA SER A 415 -22.83 0.19 8.90
C SER A 415 -24.32 0.48 8.62
N SER A 416 -24.68 0.61 7.34
CA SER A 416 -26.04 0.92 6.87
C SER A 416 -26.95 -0.32 6.80
N ILE A 417 -26.39 -1.48 6.46
CA ILE A 417 -27.15 -2.74 6.36
C ILE A 417 -27.51 -3.23 7.76
N TRP A 418 -26.55 -3.23 8.69
CA TRP A 418 -26.77 -3.78 10.03
C TRP A 418 -27.76 -2.98 10.86
N SER A 419 -27.69 -1.65 10.79
CA SER A 419 -28.63 -0.75 11.47
C SER A 419 -30.08 -0.91 10.98
N ASN A 420 -30.31 -1.52 9.81
CA ASN A 420 -31.65 -1.70 9.22
C ASN A 420 -32.12 -3.17 9.10
N CYS A 421 -31.23 -4.14 9.26
CA CYS A 421 -31.52 -5.57 9.15
C CYS A 421 -31.38 -6.31 10.51
N HIS A 422 -32.34 -6.11 11.41
CA HIS A 422 -32.51 -6.95 12.62
C HIS A 422 -33.22 -8.29 12.25
N PRO A 423 -33.33 -9.26 13.18
CA PRO A 423 -32.54 -10.50 13.30
C PRO A 423 -32.82 -11.61 12.25
N THR A 424 -33.75 -11.42 11.30
CA THR A 424 -34.22 -12.52 10.42
C THR A 424 -33.23 -12.95 9.33
N VAL A 425 -32.27 -12.10 8.97
CA VAL A 425 -31.14 -12.49 8.10
C VAL A 425 -30.13 -13.32 8.88
N MET A 426 -29.92 -12.99 10.16
CA MET A 426 -29.04 -13.73 11.05
C MET A 426 -29.60 -15.08 11.44
N ASP A 427 -30.92 -15.24 11.60
CA ASP A 427 -31.50 -16.57 11.78
C ASP A 427 -31.24 -17.47 10.56
N ASN A 428 -31.21 -16.94 9.34
CA ASN A 428 -30.92 -17.76 8.16
C ASN A 428 -29.44 -18.10 7.99
N ILE A 429 -28.51 -17.26 8.46
CA ILE A 429 -27.06 -17.54 8.42
C ILE A 429 -26.64 -18.41 9.63
N ALA A 430 -27.16 -18.13 10.82
CA ALA A 430 -26.88 -18.88 12.05
C ALA A 430 -27.49 -20.29 12.05
N ILE A 431 -28.72 -20.46 11.53
CA ILE A 431 -29.33 -21.80 11.35
C ILE A 431 -28.55 -22.64 10.30
N ARG A 432 -27.82 -22.00 9.38
CA ARG A 432 -27.05 -22.70 8.34
C ARG A 432 -25.63 -23.09 8.78
N SER A 433 -24.96 -22.26 9.60
CA SER A 433 -23.65 -22.59 10.19
C SER A 433 -23.67 -23.76 11.19
N THR A 434 -24.86 -24.10 11.73
CA THR A 434 -25.04 -25.21 12.68
C THR A 434 -25.50 -26.50 12.01
N SER A 435 -25.78 -26.48 10.71
CA SER A 435 -26.07 -27.69 9.94
C SER A 435 -24.77 -28.37 9.52
N ASN A 436 -24.67 -29.70 9.63
CA ASN A 436 -23.54 -30.53 9.15
C ASN A 436 -23.37 -30.50 7.60
N ALA A 437 -23.76 -29.41 6.94
CA ALA A 437 -23.49 -29.18 5.54
C ALA A 437 -21.95 -29.13 5.37
N GLY A 438 -21.42 -30.07 4.58
CA GLY A 438 -20.00 -30.10 4.28
C GLY A 438 -19.51 -28.79 3.65
N PRO A 439 -18.19 -28.53 3.70
CA PRO A 439 -17.59 -27.28 3.22
C PRO A 439 -17.97 -26.90 1.77
N ASP A 440 -18.34 -27.87 0.95
CA ASP A 440 -18.81 -27.68 -0.43
C ASP A 440 -20.08 -26.82 -0.55
N ASN A 441 -20.97 -26.84 0.45
CA ASN A 441 -22.20 -26.04 0.43
C ASN A 441 -21.97 -24.58 0.85
N LEU A 442 -20.90 -24.31 1.62
CA LEU A 442 -20.54 -22.94 2.02
C LEU A 442 -20.10 -22.14 0.78
N LEU A 443 -19.32 -22.76 -0.10
CA LEU A 443 -18.78 -22.13 -1.31
C LEU A 443 -19.84 -21.83 -2.38
N SER A 444 -20.92 -22.63 -2.47
CA SER A 444 -22.04 -22.32 -3.36
C SER A 444 -22.85 -21.10 -2.89
N ASP A 445 -22.96 -20.89 -1.57
CA ASP A 445 -23.69 -19.76 -0.99
C ASP A 445 -22.89 -18.45 -1.07
N VAL A 446 -21.56 -18.49 -0.92
CA VAL A 446 -20.68 -17.32 -1.15
C VAL A 446 -20.78 -16.81 -2.59
N GLY A 447 -20.92 -17.72 -3.57
CA GLY A 447 -21.17 -17.35 -4.98
C GLY A 447 -22.48 -16.57 -5.18
N ALA A 448 -23.48 -16.75 -4.32
CA ALA A 448 -24.71 -15.97 -4.34
C ALA A 448 -24.53 -14.58 -3.70
N VAL A 449 -23.67 -14.45 -2.68
CA VAL A 449 -23.33 -13.17 -2.03
C VAL A 449 -22.51 -12.27 -2.96
N THR A 450 -21.50 -12.81 -3.64
CA THR A 450 -20.67 -12.05 -4.60
C THR A 450 -21.48 -11.52 -5.79
N SER A 451 -22.50 -12.25 -6.23
CA SER A 451 -23.41 -11.82 -7.29
C SER A 451 -24.50 -10.83 -6.83
N HIS A 452 -24.78 -10.74 -5.52
CA HIS A 452 -25.70 -9.73 -4.95
C HIS A 452 -25.01 -8.44 -4.48
N GLY A 453 -23.73 -8.51 -4.09
CA GLY A 453 -23.02 -7.41 -3.43
C GLY A 453 -22.72 -6.18 -4.31
N ILE A 454 -22.66 -6.33 -5.63
CA ILE A 454 -22.33 -5.20 -6.55
C ILE A 454 -23.58 -4.65 -7.26
N CYS A 455 -24.65 -5.43 -7.33
CA CYS A 455 -25.93 -5.03 -7.91
C CYS A 455 -26.88 -4.46 -6.85
N TYR A 456 -26.42 -3.50 -6.04
CA TYR A 456 -27.31 -2.67 -5.22
C TYR A 456 -27.84 -1.48 -6.06
N GLU A 457 -28.41 -1.79 -7.23
CA GLU A 457 -29.22 -0.82 -7.95
C GLU A 457 -30.58 -0.68 -7.25
N GLY A 458 -30.69 0.34 -6.40
CA GLY A 458 -31.98 1.01 -6.16
C GLY A 458 -33.01 0.28 -5.28
N LYS A 459 -32.66 -0.75 -4.52
CA LYS A 459 -33.60 -1.27 -3.50
C LYS A 459 -33.76 -0.23 -2.37
N LYS A 460 -34.89 0.47 -2.41
CA LYS A 460 -35.33 1.36 -1.32
C LYS A 460 -35.52 0.53 -0.05
N ASN A 461 -35.09 1.06 1.09
CA ASN A 461 -35.40 0.49 2.38
C ASN A 461 -36.94 0.36 2.50
N PRO A 462 -37.49 -0.85 2.68
CA PRO A 462 -38.94 -1.06 2.65
C PRO A 462 -39.68 -0.42 3.85
N ARG A 463 -38.98 -0.03 4.91
CA ARG A 463 -39.57 0.68 6.06
C ARG A 463 -39.47 2.20 5.95
N THR A 464 -38.35 2.73 5.47
CA THR A 464 -38.11 4.18 5.45
C THR A 464 -38.33 4.81 4.08
N GLY A 465 -38.43 4.01 3.02
CA GLY A 465 -38.48 4.49 1.63
C GLY A 465 -37.18 5.15 1.17
N GLN A 466 -36.18 5.31 2.05
CA GLN A 466 -34.88 5.87 1.73
C GLN A 466 -34.03 4.84 0.98
N THR A 467 -33.42 5.27 -0.10
CA THR A 467 -32.28 4.58 -0.69
C THR A 467 -31.17 4.60 0.36
N LEU A 468 -30.76 3.44 0.88
CA LEU A 468 -29.60 3.31 1.75
C LEU A 468 -28.36 3.66 0.92
N GLY A 469 -27.95 4.93 0.99
CA GLY A 469 -26.97 5.53 0.09
C GLY A 469 -25.85 6.15 0.88
N TRP A 470 -24.87 5.33 1.26
CA TRP A 470 -23.48 5.76 1.36
C TRP A 470 -22.71 5.10 0.21
N PRO A 471 -21.75 5.82 -0.38
CA PRO A 471 -21.86 6.02 -1.81
C PRO A 471 -21.22 4.85 -2.58
N PRO A 472 -21.75 4.50 -3.75
CA PRO A 472 -21.14 3.57 -4.69
C PRO A 472 -19.78 4.06 -5.24
N THR A 473 -19.07 4.96 -4.56
CA THR A 473 -17.86 5.63 -5.03
C THR A 473 -16.68 4.69 -5.15
N ALA A 474 -16.33 3.93 -4.12
CA ALA A 474 -15.24 2.94 -4.21
C ALA A 474 -15.58 1.83 -5.21
N GLY A 475 -16.83 1.35 -5.21
CA GLY A 475 -17.32 0.37 -6.19
C GLY A 475 -17.30 0.90 -7.64
N ALA A 476 -17.63 2.18 -7.86
CA ALA A 476 -17.59 2.81 -9.17
C ALA A 476 -16.17 3.15 -9.61
N LEU A 477 -15.29 3.54 -8.69
CA LEU A 477 -13.86 3.68 -8.95
C LEU A 477 -13.30 2.33 -9.41
N LEU A 478 -13.60 1.25 -8.68
CA LEU A 478 -13.20 -0.11 -9.03
C LEU A 478 -13.77 -0.56 -10.39
N ASP A 479 -15.07 -0.39 -10.64
CA ASP A 479 -15.70 -0.69 -11.94
C ASP A 479 -15.00 0.03 -13.08
N ALA A 480 -14.85 1.35 -12.94
CA ALA A 480 -14.25 2.22 -13.94
C ALA A 480 -12.78 1.86 -14.18
N LEU A 481 -12.04 1.56 -13.12
CA LEU A 481 -10.64 1.13 -13.18
C LEU A 481 -10.50 -0.17 -13.96
N LEU A 482 -11.23 -1.21 -13.58
CA LEU A 482 -11.13 -2.52 -14.23
C LEU A 482 -11.53 -2.46 -15.71
N ARG A 483 -12.65 -1.80 -16.03
CA ARG A 483 -13.09 -1.63 -17.43
C ARG A 483 -12.10 -0.85 -18.27
N SER A 484 -11.57 0.26 -17.73
CA SER A 484 -10.62 1.07 -18.48
C SER A 484 -9.29 0.36 -18.64
N TYR A 485 -8.83 -0.35 -17.62
CA TYR A 485 -7.65 -1.20 -17.70
C TYR A 485 -7.80 -2.26 -18.79
N ALA A 486 -8.87 -3.07 -18.75
CA ALA A 486 -9.12 -4.13 -19.74
C ALA A 486 -9.18 -3.59 -21.17
N ARG A 487 -9.89 -2.48 -21.38
CA ARG A 487 -10.00 -1.82 -22.68
C ARG A 487 -8.63 -1.39 -23.21
N ASN A 488 -7.80 -0.77 -22.38
CA ASN A 488 -6.49 -0.27 -22.83
C ASN A 488 -5.49 -1.42 -23.04
N VAL A 489 -5.51 -2.46 -22.19
CA VAL A 489 -4.68 -3.66 -22.39
C VAL A 489 -4.96 -4.32 -23.75
N LYS A 490 -6.23 -4.35 -24.18
CA LYS A 490 -6.63 -4.93 -25.47
C LYS A 490 -5.90 -4.28 -26.66
N GLU A 491 -5.47 -3.02 -26.51
CA GLU A 491 -4.74 -2.28 -27.55
C GLU A 491 -3.24 -2.64 -27.61
N TYR A 492 -2.71 -3.44 -26.68
CA TYR A 492 -1.33 -3.90 -26.66
C TYR A 492 -1.24 -5.33 -27.21
N PRO A 493 -0.72 -5.56 -28.43
CA PRO A 493 -0.77 -6.88 -29.07
C PRO A 493 -0.12 -8.02 -28.26
N GLY A 494 0.87 -7.72 -27.42
CA GLY A 494 1.54 -8.70 -26.56
C GLY A 494 0.76 -9.14 -25.33
N HIS A 495 -0.32 -8.42 -25.00
CA HIS A 495 -1.14 -8.64 -23.81
C HIS A 495 -2.64 -8.76 -24.15
N ALA A 496 -3.08 -8.38 -25.35
CA ALA A 496 -4.48 -8.41 -25.77
C ALA A 496 -5.12 -9.81 -25.60
N TRP A 497 -4.34 -10.87 -25.76
CA TRP A 497 -4.77 -12.27 -25.65
C TRP A 497 -5.41 -12.65 -24.32
N PHE A 498 -5.15 -11.92 -23.22
CA PHE A 498 -5.77 -12.24 -21.93
C PHE A 498 -7.12 -11.53 -21.70
N VAL A 499 -7.41 -10.44 -22.43
CA VAL A 499 -8.62 -9.63 -22.27
C VAL A 499 -9.59 -9.73 -23.44
N ASP A 500 -9.09 -10.07 -24.64
CA ASP A 500 -9.90 -10.12 -25.85
C ASP A 500 -10.40 -11.54 -26.09
N GLU A 501 -11.70 -11.75 -25.86
CA GLU A 501 -12.33 -13.04 -26.12
C GLU A 501 -12.26 -13.41 -27.61
N GLU A 502 -12.11 -12.47 -28.55
CA GLU A 502 -12.03 -12.80 -29.98
C GLU A 502 -10.61 -13.22 -30.42
N TYR A 503 -9.62 -13.05 -29.56
CA TYR A 503 -8.22 -13.30 -29.88
C TYR A 503 -7.90 -14.80 -29.86
N ASP A 504 -7.90 -15.42 -31.05
CA ASP A 504 -7.49 -16.82 -31.32
C ASP A 504 -7.78 -17.79 -30.16
N GLN A 505 -9.05 -17.83 -29.73
CA GLN A 505 -9.50 -18.49 -28.49
C GLN A 505 -8.87 -19.86 -28.30
N ARG A 506 -8.83 -20.69 -29.35
CA ARG A 506 -8.34 -22.07 -29.22
C ARG A 506 -6.86 -22.16 -28.90
N LYS A 507 -6.06 -21.17 -29.32
CA LYS A 507 -4.61 -21.22 -29.20
C LYS A 507 -4.13 -20.81 -27.81
N TYR A 508 -4.83 -19.87 -27.15
CA TYR A 508 -4.38 -19.29 -25.88
C TYR A 508 -5.38 -19.43 -24.72
N GLN A 509 -6.48 -20.17 -24.89
CA GLN A 509 -7.49 -20.33 -23.82
C GLN A 509 -6.88 -20.82 -22.51
N LYS A 510 -5.99 -21.81 -22.59
CA LYS A 510 -5.37 -22.40 -21.40
C LYS A 510 -4.47 -21.39 -20.68
N GLU A 511 -3.64 -20.68 -21.41
CA GLU A 511 -2.79 -19.61 -20.89
C GLU A 511 -3.63 -18.49 -20.29
N ARG A 512 -4.73 -18.10 -20.95
CA ARG A 512 -5.66 -17.08 -20.47
C ARG A 512 -6.27 -17.49 -19.14
N LEU A 513 -6.81 -18.70 -19.06
CA LEU A 513 -7.38 -19.22 -17.81
C LEU A 513 -6.31 -19.33 -16.71
N ALA A 514 -5.08 -19.72 -17.03
CA ALA A 514 -3.98 -19.74 -16.06
C ALA A 514 -3.68 -18.35 -15.47
N VAL A 515 -3.65 -17.30 -16.31
CA VAL A 515 -3.50 -15.92 -15.85
C VAL A 515 -4.67 -15.50 -14.96
N ILE A 516 -5.91 -15.78 -15.39
CA ILE A 516 -7.11 -15.45 -14.59
C ILE A 516 -7.09 -16.17 -13.24
N ARG A 517 -6.67 -17.43 -13.18
CA ARG A 517 -6.51 -18.17 -11.92
C ARG A 517 -5.51 -17.48 -10.99
N SER A 518 -4.33 -17.09 -11.49
CA SER A 518 -3.34 -16.40 -10.66
C SER A 518 -3.87 -15.06 -10.15
N ILE A 519 -4.59 -14.29 -10.99
CA ILE A 519 -5.27 -13.05 -10.56
C ILE A 519 -6.27 -13.33 -9.42
N TRP A 520 -7.08 -14.38 -9.52
CA TRP A 520 -8.06 -14.75 -8.50
C TRP A 520 -7.40 -15.21 -7.20
N VAL A 521 -6.31 -15.98 -7.28
CA VAL A 521 -5.54 -16.40 -6.10
C VAL A 521 -4.93 -15.19 -5.40
N LEU A 522 -4.29 -14.28 -6.14
CA LEU A 522 -3.72 -13.05 -5.58
C LEU A 522 -4.80 -12.14 -4.98
N PHE A 523 -5.93 -11.95 -5.67
CA PHE A 523 -7.05 -11.18 -5.13
C PHE A 523 -7.58 -11.80 -3.83
N GLY A 524 -7.82 -13.11 -3.81
CA GLY A 524 -8.33 -13.81 -2.64
C GLY A 524 -7.36 -13.77 -1.46
N MET A 525 -6.06 -13.92 -1.71
CA MET A 525 -5.00 -13.74 -0.70
C MET A 525 -5.04 -12.34 -0.08
N GLU A 526 -5.11 -11.29 -0.90
CA GLU A 526 -5.15 -9.91 -0.43
C GLU A 526 -6.45 -9.60 0.34
N VAL A 527 -7.59 -10.17 -0.05
CA VAL A 527 -8.84 -10.07 0.71
C VAL A 527 -8.71 -10.75 2.08
N ILE A 528 -8.18 -11.98 2.14
CA ILE A 528 -7.98 -12.72 3.39
C ILE A 528 -7.06 -11.93 4.32
N HIS A 529 -5.86 -11.59 3.85
CA HIS A 529 -4.84 -10.90 4.64
C HIS A 529 -5.32 -9.54 5.15
N ASN A 530 -5.78 -8.68 4.23
CA ASN A 530 -6.07 -7.30 4.58
C ASN A 530 -7.40 -7.13 5.32
N SER A 531 -8.32 -8.11 5.27
CA SER A 531 -9.51 -8.07 6.14
C SER A 531 -9.13 -8.08 7.63
N VAL A 532 -8.04 -8.78 8.01
CA VAL A 532 -7.57 -8.89 9.39
C VAL A 532 -6.65 -7.72 9.76
N GLU A 533 -5.63 -7.44 8.94
CA GLU A 533 -4.63 -6.40 9.21
C GLU A 533 -5.24 -4.99 9.24
N ALA A 534 -6.24 -4.76 8.42
CA ALA A 534 -6.82 -3.44 8.32
C ALA A 534 -7.75 -3.11 9.50
N LYS A 535 -7.76 -3.90 10.58
CA LYS A 535 -8.33 -3.51 11.88
C LYS A 535 -7.78 -2.15 12.33
N GLY A 536 -6.52 -1.79 12.09
CA GLY A 536 -6.03 -0.44 12.42
C GLY A 536 -6.62 0.68 11.55
N ARG A 537 -6.93 0.38 10.28
CA ARG A 537 -7.29 1.37 9.25
C ARG A 537 -8.80 1.49 9.06
N PHE A 538 -9.51 0.37 8.97
CA PHE A 538 -10.97 0.33 8.88
C PHE A 538 -11.67 0.50 10.23
N VAL A 539 -11.02 0.27 11.39
CA VAL A 539 -11.67 0.60 12.67
C VAL A 539 -12.02 2.08 12.73
N GLY A 540 -11.23 2.99 12.16
CA GLY A 540 -11.63 4.39 12.04
C GLY A 540 -12.94 4.58 11.26
N PHE A 541 -13.16 3.79 10.21
CA PHE A 541 -14.37 3.82 9.38
C PHE A 541 -15.58 3.15 10.06
N PHE A 542 -15.37 2.04 10.78
CA PHE A 542 -16.44 1.29 11.46
C PHE A 542 -16.80 1.86 12.84
N ALA A 543 -15.83 2.41 13.58
CA ALA A 543 -16.01 2.90 14.94
C ALA A 543 -16.71 4.27 15.01
N ALA A 544 -16.82 4.98 13.89
CA ALA A 544 -17.52 6.26 13.84
C ALA A 544 -19.03 6.12 14.13
N ASP A 545 -19.64 4.96 13.85
CA ASP A 545 -21.11 4.83 13.82
C ASP A 545 -21.72 3.71 14.69
N VAL A 546 -20.98 2.73 15.22
CA VAL A 546 -21.58 1.63 16.02
C VAL A 546 -20.62 1.03 17.06
N ASP A 547 -21.14 0.26 18.03
CA ASP A 547 -20.41 -0.68 18.91
C ASP A 547 -19.62 -1.70 18.05
N GLY A 548 -18.51 -1.24 17.48
CA GLY A 548 -17.95 -1.76 16.22
C GLY A 548 -17.26 -3.12 16.31
N GLY A 549 -17.04 -3.66 17.51
CA GLY A 549 -16.29 -4.91 17.68
C GLY A 549 -16.94 -6.11 16.99
N GLU A 550 -18.25 -6.32 17.20
CA GLU A 550 -18.97 -7.47 16.65
C GLU A 550 -19.17 -7.37 15.14
N GLN A 551 -19.57 -6.19 14.65
CA GLN A 551 -19.76 -5.96 13.21
C GLN A 551 -18.48 -6.09 12.42
N ILE A 552 -17.35 -5.58 12.94
CA ILE A 552 -16.04 -5.77 12.32
C ILE A 552 -15.71 -7.26 12.26
N GLY A 553 -15.91 -8.00 13.35
CA GLY A 553 -15.65 -9.44 13.37
C GLY A 553 -16.50 -10.23 12.36
N MET A 554 -17.75 -9.82 12.15
CA MET A 554 -18.62 -10.40 11.13
C MET A 554 -18.18 -10.06 9.71
N TRP A 555 -17.88 -8.79 9.43
CA TRP A 555 -17.37 -8.35 8.13
C TRP A 555 -16.06 -9.07 7.79
N GLN A 556 -15.14 -9.19 8.76
CA GLN A 556 -13.89 -9.93 8.61
C GLN A 556 -14.14 -11.39 8.24
N ARG A 557 -15.06 -12.05 8.95
CA ARG A 557 -15.45 -13.43 8.64
C ARG A 557 -15.95 -13.55 7.20
N GLU A 558 -16.86 -12.69 6.77
CA GLU A 558 -17.40 -12.71 5.42
C GLU A 558 -16.31 -12.47 4.36
N MET A 559 -15.40 -11.51 4.60
CA MET A 559 -14.31 -11.23 3.65
C MET A 559 -13.32 -12.39 3.57
N ILE A 560 -13.00 -13.05 4.68
CA ILE A 560 -12.19 -14.29 4.65
C ILE A 560 -12.88 -15.35 3.81
N GLU A 561 -14.19 -15.58 3.98
CA GLU A 561 -14.96 -16.54 3.19
C GLU A 561 -14.97 -16.18 1.69
N VAL A 562 -15.11 -14.90 1.34
CA VAL A 562 -15.01 -14.41 -0.05
C VAL A 562 -13.62 -14.70 -0.62
N GLY A 563 -12.55 -14.35 0.09
CA GLY A 563 -11.19 -14.61 -0.38
C GLY A 563 -10.90 -16.10 -0.55
N CYS A 564 -11.39 -16.94 0.38
CA CYS A 564 -11.34 -18.40 0.28
C CYS A 564 -12.05 -18.90 -0.98
N TRP A 565 -13.23 -18.36 -1.29
CA TRP A 565 -13.99 -18.73 -2.49
C TRP A 565 -13.19 -18.46 -3.77
N TYR A 566 -12.58 -17.29 -3.90
CA TYR A 566 -11.74 -16.98 -5.07
C TYR A 566 -10.58 -17.96 -5.24
N VAL A 567 -9.87 -18.26 -4.14
CA VAL A 567 -8.73 -19.19 -4.15
C VAL A 567 -9.18 -20.61 -4.50
N SER A 568 -10.25 -21.11 -3.89
CA SER A 568 -10.78 -22.44 -4.16
C SER A 568 -11.27 -22.57 -5.61
N MET A 569 -12.01 -21.59 -6.13
CA MET A 569 -12.47 -21.63 -7.52
C MET A 569 -11.28 -21.65 -8.50
N ALA A 570 -10.23 -20.86 -8.21
CA ALA A 570 -9.04 -20.80 -9.04
C ALA A 570 -8.10 -22.02 -8.89
N GLY A 571 -8.07 -22.67 -7.72
CA GLY A 571 -7.18 -23.79 -7.44
C GLY A 571 -7.76 -25.16 -7.76
N GLU A 572 -9.07 -25.34 -7.61
CA GLU A 572 -9.69 -26.68 -7.53
C GLU A 572 -10.57 -27.01 -8.75
N LYS A 573 -11.11 -26.01 -9.45
CA LYS A 573 -12.08 -26.24 -10.53
C LYS A 573 -11.40 -26.60 -11.85
N PRO A 574 -11.92 -27.56 -12.64
CA PRO A 574 -11.48 -27.80 -14.02
C PRO A 574 -11.61 -26.55 -14.89
N ASP A 575 -10.88 -26.48 -16.00
CA ASP A 575 -10.86 -25.29 -16.86
C ASP A 575 -12.23 -24.94 -17.44
N GLU A 576 -13.04 -25.91 -17.87
CA GLU A 576 -14.37 -25.64 -18.41
C GLU A 576 -15.34 -25.09 -17.35
N GLU A 577 -15.28 -25.62 -16.13
CA GLU A 577 -16.12 -25.15 -15.01
C GLU A 577 -15.66 -23.77 -14.53
N PHE A 578 -14.34 -23.57 -14.40
CA PHE A 578 -13.77 -22.30 -13.99
C PHE A 578 -14.09 -21.20 -15.00
N GLU A 579 -14.02 -21.47 -16.30
CA GLU A 579 -14.39 -20.48 -17.32
C GLU A 579 -15.87 -20.04 -17.19
N GLU A 580 -16.77 -20.97 -16.92
CA GLU A 580 -18.18 -20.64 -16.71
C GLU A 580 -18.41 -19.80 -15.44
N ILE A 581 -17.65 -20.08 -14.38
CA ILE A 581 -17.63 -19.28 -13.15
C ILE A 581 -17.11 -17.85 -13.45
N VAL A 582 -15.99 -17.76 -14.17
CA VAL A 582 -15.36 -16.50 -14.61
C VAL A 582 -16.32 -15.62 -15.42
N ARG A 583 -17.19 -16.22 -16.26
CA ARG A 583 -18.24 -15.49 -17.01
C ARG A 583 -19.36 -14.93 -16.13
N LYS A 584 -19.59 -15.50 -14.95
CA LYS A 584 -20.67 -15.11 -14.02
C LYS A 584 -20.20 -14.22 -12.88
N GLU A 585 -18.91 -14.20 -12.62
CA GLU A 585 -18.29 -13.37 -11.58
C GLU A 585 -18.58 -11.87 -11.81
N GLY A 586 -18.79 -11.10 -10.73
CA GLY A 586 -19.28 -9.71 -10.78
C GLY A 586 -18.23 -8.61 -10.61
N VAL A 587 -17.14 -8.87 -9.90
CA VAL A 587 -16.05 -7.95 -9.54
C VAL A 587 -14.99 -7.91 -10.64
N LEU A 588 -14.18 -8.96 -10.72
CA LEU A 588 -12.99 -9.09 -11.56
C LEU A 588 -13.32 -9.36 -13.02
N LYS A 589 -14.53 -9.83 -13.33
CA LYS A 589 -14.97 -10.04 -14.72
C LYS A 589 -14.67 -8.88 -15.65
N ARG A 590 -14.83 -7.66 -15.14
CA ARG A 590 -14.57 -6.41 -15.88
C ARG A 590 -13.12 -6.27 -16.36
N MET A 591 -12.17 -6.98 -15.74
CA MET A 591 -10.76 -6.99 -16.09
C MET A 591 -10.43 -7.82 -17.33
N TYR A 592 -11.22 -8.86 -17.62
CA TYR A 592 -10.93 -9.85 -18.67
C TYR A 592 -12.08 -10.06 -19.66
N THR A 593 -13.14 -9.26 -19.58
CA THR A 593 -14.20 -9.18 -20.59
C THR A 593 -14.34 -7.75 -21.11
N VAL A 594 -13.98 -7.53 -22.38
CA VAL A 594 -14.31 -6.30 -23.11
C VAL A 594 -15.58 -6.58 -23.91
N SER A 595 -16.77 -6.38 -23.33
CA SER A 595 -18.01 -6.49 -24.09
C SER A 595 -18.04 -5.46 -25.23
N GLY A 596 -18.31 -5.93 -26.45
CA GLY A 596 -18.29 -5.13 -27.68
C GLY A 596 -19.23 -3.91 -27.62
N SER A 597 -18.70 -2.76 -28.06
CA SER A 597 -19.29 -1.41 -28.20
C SER A 597 -20.29 -0.98 -27.11
N LEU A 598 -19.82 -0.14 -26.19
CA LEU A 598 -20.66 0.71 -25.32
C LEU A 598 -21.62 1.59 -26.13
#